data_AF-A0A7V8VK21-F1
#
_entry.id   AF-A0A7V8VK21-F1
#
_cell.length_a   1.000
_cell.length_b   1.000
_cell.length_c   1.000
_cell.angle_alpha   90.00
_cell.angle_beta   90.00
_cell.angle_gamma   90.00
#
_symmetry.space_group_name_H-M   'P 1'
#
loop_
_entity.id
_entity.type
_entity.pdbx_description
1 polymer ?
#
loop_
_entity_poly.entity_id
_entity_poly.type
_entity_poly.pdbx_seq_one_letter_code
_entity_poly.pdbx_strand_id
1 'polypeptide(L)'
;MTMFTQYGPPGEEAWEGDARERYADACVEHLARYAPNVPDAIVEREVLAPPDLERIFGLVDGSIFQGEQGLDQMAFMRPSPLLSQYSTPVQGLY
;
A
#
# COMPACT_ATOMS: atom_id res chain seq x y z
N MET A 1 12.51 5.11 8.45
CA MET A 1 11.77 6.03 7.56
C MET A 1 10.79 5.18 6.76
N THR A 2 9.56 5.63 6.56
CA THR A 2 8.58 4.94 5.71
C THR A 2 8.29 5.77 4.49
N MET A 3 8.22 5.12 3.33
CA MET A 3 7.91 5.76 2.06
C MET A 3 6.78 4.98 1.41
N PHE A 4 5.76 5.71 0.96
CA PHE A 4 4.62 5.15 0.24
C PHE A 4 4.60 5.75 -1.16
N THR A 5 4.52 4.88 -2.16
CA THR A 5 4.38 5.24 -3.56
C THR A 5 2.98 4.87 -4.02
N GLN A 6 2.21 5.86 -4.48
CA GLN A 6 0.82 5.65 -4.90
C GLN A 6 0.70 4.81 -6.17
N TYR A 7 1.74 4.79 -7.01
CA TYR A 7 1.75 4.08 -8.29
C TYR A 7 3.02 3.26 -8.45
N GLY A 8 2.87 2.04 -8.94
CA GLY A 8 3.97 1.14 -9.28
C GLY A 8 3.65 0.33 -10.54
N PRO A 9 4.61 -0.48 -11.01
CA PRO A 9 4.37 -1.44 -12.09
C PRO A 9 3.12 -2.31 -11.81
N PRO A 10 2.19 -2.43 -12.77
CA PRO A 10 1.02 -3.29 -12.63
C PRO A 10 1.37 -4.76 -12.88
N GLY A 11 0.62 -5.67 -12.25
CA GLY A 11 0.78 -7.12 -12.44
C GLY A 11 1.88 -7.73 -11.58
N GLU A 12 1.69 -8.97 -11.14
CA GLU A 12 2.66 -9.70 -10.30
C GLU A 12 3.96 -9.96 -11.06
N GLU A 13 3.88 -10.24 -12.35
CA GLU A 13 5.00 -10.50 -13.25
C GLU A 13 5.99 -9.32 -13.31
N ALA A 14 5.52 -8.09 -13.08
CA ALA A 14 6.36 -6.91 -13.08
C ALA A 14 7.25 -6.79 -11.83
N TRP A 15 7.01 -7.62 -10.82
CA TRP A 15 7.72 -7.63 -9.53
C TRP A 15 8.60 -8.87 -9.33
N GLU A 16 8.85 -9.64 -10.38
CA GLU A 16 9.77 -10.77 -10.39
C GLU A 16 11.25 -10.35 -10.31
N GLY A 17 12.11 -11.28 -9.91
CA GLY A 17 13.56 -11.07 -9.85
C GLY A 17 13.95 -9.95 -8.88
N ASP A 18 14.74 -8.99 -9.38
CA ASP A 18 15.27 -7.85 -8.62
C ASP A 18 14.42 -6.57 -8.75
N ALA A 19 13.24 -6.65 -9.39
CA ALA A 19 12.43 -5.48 -9.71
C ALA A 19 12.05 -4.64 -8.48
N ARG A 20 11.84 -5.31 -7.34
CA ARG A 20 11.54 -4.69 -6.03
C ARG A 20 12.70 -3.80 -5.57
N GLU A 21 13.91 -4.33 -5.61
CA GLU A 21 15.11 -3.60 -5.18
C GLU A 21 15.41 -2.43 -6.12
N ARG A 22 15.28 -2.63 -7.44
CA ARG A 22 15.45 -1.55 -8.42
C ARG A 22 14.43 -0.43 -8.24
N TYR A 23 13.19 -0.76 -7.92
CA TYR A 23 12.16 0.24 -7.60
C TYR A 23 12.52 1.02 -6.34
N ALA A 24 12.96 0.32 -5.28
CA ALA A 24 13.40 0.96 -4.04
C ALA A 24 14.62 1.87 -4.24
N ASP A 25 15.60 1.46 -5.05
CA ASP A 25 16.76 2.28 -5.42
C ASP A 25 16.32 3.57 -6.11
N ALA A 26 15.42 3.48 -7.08
CA ALA A 26 14.89 4.66 -7.77
C ALA A 26 14.20 5.62 -6.79
N CYS A 27 13.39 5.10 -5.88
CA CYS A 27 12.73 5.94 -4.89
C CYS A 27 13.71 6.60 -3.90
N VAL A 28 14.74 5.88 -3.45
CA VAL A 28 15.80 6.45 -2.61
C VAL A 28 16.60 7.52 -3.37
N GLU A 29 16.92 7.29 -4.65
CA GLU A 29 17.59 8.28 -5.49
C GLU A 29 16.75 9.56 -5.65
N HIS A 30 15.43 9.41 -5.85
CA HIS A 30 14.51 10.54 -5.91
C HIS A 30 14.48 11.32 -4.60
N LEU A 31 14.46 10.63 -3.47
CA LEU A 31 14.51 11.25 -2.15
C LEU A 31 15.85 11.96 -1.89
N ALA A 32 16.96 11.38 -2.33
CA ALA A 32 18.31 11.93 -2.15
C ALA A 32 18.48 13.32 -2.76
N ARG A 33 17.67 13.69 -3.76
CA ARG A 33 17.63 15.05 -4.33
C ARG A 33 17.24 16.11 -3.31
N TYR A 34 16.49 15.72 -2.27
CA TYR A 34 16.02 16.59 -1.20
C TYR A 34 16.68 16.28 0.16
N ALA A 35 17.11 15.03 0.36
CA ALA A 35 17.75 14.56 1.58
C ALA A 35 19.02 13.74 1.23
N PRO A 36 20.11 14.41 0.82
CA PRO A 36 21.27 13.76 0.19
C PRO A 36 22.05 12.83 1.12
N ASN A 37 21.92 12.98 2.43
CA ASN A 37 22.55 12.12 3.42
C ASN A 37 21.77 10.81 3.67
N VAL A 38 20.57 10.65 3.12
CA VAL A 38 19.72 9.49 3.39
C VAL A 38 20.31 8.19 2.85
N PRO A 39 20.81 8.08 1.59
CA PRO A 39 21.33 6.82 1.07
C PRO A 39 22.43 6.21 1.95
N ASP A 40 23.37 7.04 2.43
CA ASP A 40 24.48 6.60 3.29
C ASP A 40 24.04 6.30 4.73
N ALA A 41 22.85 6.73 5.14
CA ALA A 41 22.29 6.49 6.47
C ALA A 41 21.40 5.25 6.54
N ILE A 42 21.13 4.57 5.42
CA ILE A 42 20.33 3.35 5.39
C ILE A 42 21.18 2.18 5.88
N VAL A 43 20.84 1.66 7.07
CA VAL A 43 21.46 0.44 7.62
C VAL A 43 20.74 -0.81 7.11
N GLU A 44 19.42 -0.73 6.96
CA GLU A 44 18.56 -1.80 6.49
C GLU A 44 17.32 -1.20 5.83
N ARG A 45 16.75 -1.91 4.85
CA ARG A 45 15.48 -1.56 4.21
C ARG A 45 14.64 -2.82 3.99
N GLU A 46 13.32 -2.64 4.09
CA GLU A 46 12.33 -3.62 3.65
C GLU A 46 11.51 -3.00 2.52
N VAL A 47 11.26 -3.79 1.48
CA VAL A 47 10.48 -3.38 0.32
C VAL A 47 9.31 -4.33 0.18
N LEU A 48 8.10 -3.79 0.33
CA LEU A 48 6.85 -4.54 0.19
C LEU A 48 6.18 -4.15 -1.13
N ALA A 49 6.34 -5.00 -2.14
CA ALA A 49 5.68 -4.83 -3.43
C ALA A 49 4.20 -5.25 -3.36
N PRO A 50 3.35 -4.88 -4.33
CA PRO A 50 1.95 -5.28 -4.36
C PRO A 50 1.70 -6.79 -4.13
N PRO A 51 2.46 -7.72 -4.75
CA PRO A 51 2.27 -9.15 -4.48
C PRO A 51 2.62 -9.56 -3.04
N ASP A 52 3.55 -8.86 -2.39
CA ASP A 52 3.87 -9.10 -0.99
C ASP A 52 2.75 -8.62 -0.08
N LEU A 53 2.19 -7.45 -0.37
CA LEU A 53 1.08 -6.88 0.39
C LEU A 53 -0.16 -7.77 0.30
N GLU A 54 -0.45 -8.31 -0.88
CA GLU A 54 -1.53 -9.27 -1.08
C GLU A 54 -1.28 -10.57 -0.31
N ARG A 55 -0.09 -11.17 -0.46
CA ARG A 55 0.27 -12.44 0.18
C ARG A 55 0.32 -12.36 1.71
N ILE A 56 0.85 -11.27 2.27
CA ILE A 56 1.09 -11.13 3.71
C ILE A 56 -0.17 -10.62 4.43
N PHE A 57 -0.87 -9.66 3.84
CA PHE A 57 -1.95 -8.92 4.50
C PHE A 57 -3.33 -9.13 3.87
N GLY A 58 -3.43 -9.83 2.74
CA GLY A 58 -4.69 -9.98 2.00
C GLY A 58 -5.11 -8.70 1.27
N LEU A 59 -4.19 -7.77 1.04
CA LEU A 59 -4.43 -6.52 0.31
C LEU A 59 -4.38 -6.80 -1.19
N VAL A 60 -5.53 -7.17 -1.77
CA VAL A 60 -5.66 -7.46 -3.20
C VAL A 60 -5.12 -6.29 -4.03
N ASP A 61 -4.31 -6.62 -5.05
CA ASP A 61 -3.59 -5.68 -5.90
C ASP A 61 -2.64 -4.71 -5.14
N GLY A 62 -2.35 -5.01 -3.87
CA GLY A 62 -1.45 -4.23 -3.03
C GLY A 62 -1.99 -2.88 -2.56
N SER A 63 -3.31 -2.64 -2.60
CA SER A 63 -3.87 -1.37 -2.13
C SER A 63 -3.82 -1.27 -0.60
N ILE A 64 -2.94 -0.42 -0.07
CA ILE A 64 -2.82 -0.16 1.38
C ILE A 64 -4.08 0.51 1.98
N PHE A 65 -4.96 1.04 1.14
CA PHE A 65 -6.23 1.62 1.55
C PHE A 65 -7.37 0.59 1.61
N GLN A 66 -7.08 -0.69 1.34
CA GLN A 66 -8.04 -1.80 1.36
C GLN A 66 -9.22 -1.60 0.39
N GLY A 67 -8.96 -0.92 -0.72
CA GLY A 67 -9.96 -0.55 -1.72
C GLY A 67 -9.79 0.88 -2.22
N GLU A 68 -10.68 1.28 -3.11
CA GLU A 68 -10.73 2.66 -3.61
C GLU A 68 -11.29 3.61 -2.55
N GLN A 69 -10.67 4.78 -2.39
CA GLN A 69 -11.19 5.85 -1.54
C GLN A 69 -12.16 6.76 -2.31
N GLY A 70 -13.17 6.14 -2.94
CA GLY A 70 -14.27 6.86 -3.58
C GLY A 70 -15.15 7.57 -2.54
N LEU A 71 -15.86 8.63 -2.94
CA LEU A 71 -16.78 9.34 -2.02
C LEU A 71 -17.87 8.41 -1.45
N ASP A 72 -18.30 7.43 -2.24
CA ASP A 72 -19.22 6.36 -1.85
C ASP A 72 -18.58 5.30 -0.93
N GLN A 73 -17.25 5.31 -0.78
CA GLN A 73 -16.49 4.43 0.10
C GLN A 73 -15.85 5.21 1.27
N MET A 74 -16.36 6.39 1.63
CA MET A 74 -15.82 7.21 2.73
C MET A 74 -16.82 7.47 3.86
N ALA A 75 -16.31 7.52 5.10
CA ALA A 75 -17.08 7.82 6.31
C ALA A 75 -18.36 6.97 6.44
N PHE A 76 -19.52 7.61 6.65
CA PHE A 76 -20.82 6.96 6.82
C PHE A 76 -21.33 6.25 5.56
N MET A 77 -20.61 6.34 4.44
CA MET A 77 -20.95 5.59 3.23
C MET A 77 -20.44 4.14 3.26
N ARG A 78 -19.62 3.75 4.26
CA ARG A 78 -19.12 2.36 4.40
C ARG A 78 -19.96 1.48 5.34
N PRO A 79 -20.39 0.27 4.90
CA PRO A 79 -20.51 -0.17 3.51
C PRO A 79 -21.71 0.47 2.79
N SER A 80 -22.65 1.04 3.56
CA SER A 80 -23.72 1.91 3.10
C SER A 80 -24.22 2.75 4.28
N PRO A 81 -24.93 3.86 4.06
CA PRO A 81 -25.51 4.65 5.14
C PRO A 81 -26.35 3.85 6.14
N LEU A 82 -27.07 2.82 5.67
CA LEU A 82 -27.93 1.96 6.50
C LEU A 82 -27.15 1.09 7.49
N LEU A 83 -25.87 0.82 7.21
CA LEU A 83 -25.01 -0.07 7.99
C LEU A 83 -23.82 0.66 8.64
N SER A 84 -23.81 1.99 8.57
CA SER A 84 -22.72 2.84 9.06
C SER A 84 -22.61 2.93 10.59
N GLN A 85 -23.58 2.36 11.30
CA GLN A 85 -23.71 2.41 12.76
C GLN A 85 -23.06 1.21 13.47
N TYR A 86 -22.03 0.59 12.86
CA TYR A 86 -21.32 -0.57 13.42
C TYR A 86 -22.28 -1.70 13.81
N SER A 87 -23.26 -2.01 12.96
CA SER A 87 -24.18 -3.13 13.17
C SER A 87 -24.62 -3.64 11.82
N THR A 88 -24.41 -4.93 11.58
CA THR A 88 -24.93 -5.60 10.38
C THR A 88 -26.24 -6.32 10.68
N PRO A 89 -27.00 -6.76 9.65
CA PRO A 89 -28.18 -7.61 9.84
C PRO A 89 -27.85 -9.02 10.34
N VAL A 90 -26.56 -9.41 10.32
CA VAL A 90 -26.09 -10.72 10.78
C VAL A 90 -25.72 -10.60 12.25
N GLN A 91 -26.35 -11.41 13.09
CA GLN A 91 -26.10 -11.40 14.54
C GLN A 91 -24.63 -11.70 14.85
N GLY A 92 -23.99 -10.81 15.60
CA GLY A 92 -22.58 -10.94 16.02
C GLY A 92 -21.55 -10.50 14.98
N LEU A 93 -22.00 -9.98 13.82
CA LEU A 93 -21.13 -9.40 12.79
C LEU A 93 -21.23 -7.87 12.82
N TYR A 94 -20.08 -7.21 12.96
CA TYR A 94 -19.93 -5.77 13.17
C TYR A 94 -19.10 -5.15 12.05
#